data_AF-A0A8K0UBN0-F1
#
_entry.id   AF-A0A8K0UBN0-F1
#
_cell.length_a   1.000
_cell.length_b   1.000
_cell.length_c   1.000
_cell.angle_alpha   90.00
_cell.angle_beta   90.00
_cell.angle_gamma   90.00
#
_symmetry.space_group_name_H-M   'P 1'
#
loop_
_entity.id
_entity.type
_entity.pdbx_description
1 polymer ?
#
loop_
_entity_poly.entity_id
_entity_poly.type
_entity_poly.pdbx_seq_one_letter_code
_entity_poly.pdbx_strand_id
1 'polypeptide(L)'
;MTSTPNITHSIHTPRCHNLQELPSAASEHSRLCALLSQQDAVIQKENQLSKHLLHGLAYTTGSALGSDPPTREQCLSAFVAVSNKSQLTAGARAWSKHAHRSFADPQAGADKCRGDNVAGWWGKQPTGPVAGINEKALHLSEKAMDNATWRNLHWLPHQVLVYEVRVEEGYGMRWSQDRGRILAGAGGKEGTAPGSQEPPWVFRGFVEPMMENGHGIGWRH
;
A
#
# COMPACT_ATOMS: atom_id res chain seq x y z
N MET A 1 29.05 -6.98 30.85
CA MET A 1 28.49 -8.03 29.97
C MET A 1 27.30 -7.41 29.25
N THR A 2 27.53 -6.85 28.07
CA THR A 2 26.49 -6.21 27.26
C THR A 2 25.85 -7.28 26.38
N SER A 3 24.64 -7.74 26.73
CA SER A 3 23.84 -8.59 25.85
C SER A 3 23.48 -7.80 24.59
N THR A 4 24.04 -8.23 23.46
CA THR A 4 23.56 -7.86 22.13
C THR A 4 22.15 -8.43 21.94
N PRO A 5 21.18 -7.64 21.46
CA PRO A 5 19.86 -8.17 21.15
C PRO A 5 19.97 -9.16 19.99
N ASN A 6 19.48 -10.38 20.22
CA ASN A 6 19.37 -11.42 19.21
C ASN A 6 18.23 -11.03 18.26
N ILE A 7 18.56 -10.31 17.17
CA ILE A 7 17.58 -9.99 16.13
C ILE A 7 17.30 -11.30 15.40
N THR A 8 16.20 -11.95 15.73
CA THR A 8 15.65 -13.03 14.92
C THR A 8 15.27 -12.44 13.57
N HIS A 9 16.10 -12.66 12.54
CA HIS A 9 15.82 -12.27 11.16
C HIS A 9 14.73 -13.17 10.56
N SER A 10 13.50 -13.05 11.07
CA SER A 10 12.33 -13.69 10.50
C SER A 10 11.70 -12.75 9.48
N ILE A 11 11.52 -13.23 8.25
CA ILE A 11 10.79 -12.48 7.22
C ILE A 11 9.33 -12.46 7.63
N HIS A 12 8.76 -11.27 7.73
CA HIS A 12 7.35 -11.11 8.03
C HIS A 12 6.49 -11.72 6.92
N THR A 13 5.70 -12.75 7.24
CA THR A 13 4.71 -13.30 6.32
C THR A 13 3.51 -12.35 6.20
N PRO A 14 3.20 -11.85 4.99
CA PRO A 14 2.05 -10.98 4.76
C PRO A 14 0.73 -11.64 5.18
N ARG A 15 -0.15 -10.88 5.84
CA ARG A 15 -1.47 -11.35 6.30
C ARG A 15 -2.53 -10.28 6.10
N CYS A 16 -3.67 -10.68 5.57
CA CYS A 16 -4.83 -9.80 5.40
C CYS A 16 -6.08 -10.65 5.19
N HIS A 17 -7.20 -10.29 5.83
CA HIS A 17 -8.46 -10.98 5.62
C HIS A 17 -8.85 -10.97 4.13
N ASN A 18 -9.31 -12.13 3.64
CA ASN A 18 -9.75 -12.37 2.26
C ASN A 18 -8.68 -12.12 1.18
N LEU A 19 -7.40 -12.03 1.57
CA LEU A 19 -6.26 -11.90 0.67
C LEU A 19 -5.26 -13.03 0.97
N GLN A 20 -4.76 -13.66 -0.09
CA GLN A 20 -3.83 -14.78 0.01
C GLN A 20 -2.73 -14.61 -1.02
N GLU A 21 -1.52 -15.01 -0.63
CA GLU A 21 -0.41 -15.16 -1.55
C GLU A 21 -0.60 -16.39 -2.45
N LEU A 22 0.20 -16.47 -3.51
CA LEU A 22 0.31 -17.68 -4.31
C LEU A 22 0.85 -18.84 -3.46
N PRO A 23 0.42 -20.09 -3.70
CA PRO A 23 0.83 -21.24 -2.88
C PRO A 23 2.35 -21.42 -2.75
N SER A 24 3.12 -21.03 -3.78
CA SER A 24 4.57 -21.12 -3.78
C SER A 24 5.27 -20.10 -2.86
N ALA A 25 4.57 -19.06 -2.40
CA ALA A 25 5.12 -18.05 -1.49
C ALA A 25 5.57 -18.66 -0.16
N ALA A 26 4.76 -19.57 0.41
CA ALA A 26 5.05 -20.20 1.70
C ALA A 26 6.38 -20.97 1.69
N SER A 27 6.61 -21.76 0.65
CA SER A 27 7.85 -22.52 0.46
C SER A 27 9.07 -21.58 0.31
N GLU A 28 8.90 -20.47 -0.42
CA GLU A 28 9.97 -19.50 -0.62
C GLU A 28 10.28 -18.71 0.67
N HIS A 29 9.25 -18.32 1.45
CA HIS A 29 9.43 -17.73 2.77
C HIS A 29 10.21 -18.67 3.71
N SER A 30 9.84 -19.96 3.76
CA SER A 30 10.58 -20.94 4.57
C SER A 30 12.03 -21.06 4.13
N ARG A 31 12.28 -21.09 2.82
CA ARG A 31 13.64 -21.14 2.25
C ARG A 31 14.47 -19.93 2.65
N LEU A 32 13.93 -18.72 2.52
CA LEU A 32 14.64 -17.48 2.86
C LEU A 32 14.89 -17.33 4.36
N CYS A 33 13.92 -17.69 5.21
CA CYS A 33 14.10 -17.70 6.67
C CYS A 33 15.23 -18.68 7.09
N ALA A 34 15.32 -19.84 6.45
CA ALA A 34 16.39 -20.79 6.70
C ALA A 34 17.77 -20.22 6.31
N LEU A 35 17.87 -19.54 5.16
CA LEU A 35 19.10 -18.90 4.71
C LEU A 35 19.55 -17.76 5.63
N LEU A 36 18.63 -16.88 6.05
CA LEU A 36 18.94 -15.77 6.96
C LEU A 36 19.42 -16.27 8.33
N SER A 37 18.93 -17.43 8.77
CA SER A 37 19.33 -18.05 10.04
C SER A 37 20.74 -18.63 10.01
N GLN A 38 21.29 -18.92 8.82
CA GLN A 38 22.61 -19.54 8.66
C GLN A 38 23.76 -18.53 8.61
N GLN A 39 23.50 -17.21 8.68
CA GLN A 39 24.50 -16.13 8.55
C GLN A 39 25.41 -16.23 7.30
N ASP A 40 25.05 -17.06 6.33
CA ASP A 40 25.84 -17.24 5.12
C ASP A 40 25.66 -16.03 4.19
N ALA A 41 26.81 -15.47 3.79
CA ALA A 41 26.96 -14.32 2.91
C ALA A 41 26.53 -14.61 1.45
N VAL A 42 25.31 -15.12 1.24
CA VAL A 42 24.76 -15.41 -0.09
C VAL A 42 23.63 -14.41 -0.41
N ILE A 43 23.95 -13.13 -0.30
CA ILE A 43 23.16 -12.05 -0.93
C ILE A 43 23.39 -12.05 -2.46
N GLN A 44 24.41 -12.76 -2.96
CA GLN A 44 24.90 -12.59 -4.33
C GLN A 44 24.14 -13.34 -5.43
N LYS A 45 22.99 -13.97 -5.14
CA LYS A 45 22.14 -14.59 -6.19
C LYS A 45 20.66 -14.60 -5.84
N GLU A 46 20.17 -13.55 -5.18
CA GLU A 46 18.72 -13.42 -4.96
C GLU A 46 18.02 -13.25 -6.30
N ASN A 47 17.15 -14.21 -6.62
CA ASN A 47 16.25 -14.07 -7.76
C ASN A 47 15.23 -12.94 -7.46
N GLN A 48 14.53 -12.47 -8.49
CA GLN A 48 13.61 -11.34 -8.33
C GLN A 48 12.48 -11.60 -7.32
N LEU A 49 12.09 -12.86 -7.11
CA LEU A 49 11.11 -13.25 -6.09
C LEU A 49 11.69 -13.15 -4.69
N SER A 50 12.93 -13.60 -4.47
CA SER A 50 13.59 -13.49 -3.17
C SER A 50 13.69 -12.03 -2.73
N LYS A 51 14.12 -11.14 -3.62
CA LYS A 51 14.17 -9.70 -3.36
C LYS A 51 12.78 -9.13 -3.01
N HIS A 52 11.75 -9.53 -3.77
CA HIS A 52 10.35 -9.11 -3.52
C HIS A 52 9.88 -9.50 -2.11
N LEU A 53 10.11 -10.75 -1.70
CA LEU A 53 9.72 -11.22 -0.37
C LEU A 53 10.56 -10.60 0.76
N LEU A 54 11.84 -10.30 0.52
CA LEU A 54 12.70 -9.62 1.49
C LEU A 54 12.30 -8.17 1.73
N HIS A 55 11.66 -7.52 0.74
CA HIS A 55 10.96 -6.25 0.96
C HIS A 55 9.67 -6.40 1.79
N GLY A 56 9.29 -7.62 2.18
CA GLY A 56 8.05 -7.92 2.90
C GLY A 56 6.81 -7.71 2.04
N LEU A 57 6.93 -7.88 0.72
CA LEU A 57 5.84 -7.78 -0.23
C LEU A 57 5.18 -9.13 -0.42
N ALA A 58 3.85 -9.15 -0.44
CA ALA A 58 3.04 -10.30 -0.78
C ALA A 58 3.29 -10.74 -2.22
N TYR A 59 3.46 -12.05 -2.43
CA TYR A 59 3.58 -12.63 -3.75
C TYR A 59 2.21 -13.09 -4.26
N THR A 60 1.59 -12.25 -5.09
CA THR A 60 0.29 -12.52 -5.75
C THR A 60 0.42 -12.64 -7.27
N THR A 61 -0.65 -13.08 -7.94
CA THR A 61 -0.77 -12.94 -9.39
C THR A 61 -0.57 -11.47 -9.80
N GLY A 62 0.31 -11.23 -10.78
CA GLY A 62 0.65 -9.88 -11.26
C GLY A 62 1.71 -9.14 -10.44
N SER A 63 2.35 -9.80 -9.44
CA SER A 63 3.45 -9.21 -8.68
C SER A 63 4.54 -8.64 -9.59
N ALA A 64 4.99 -7.45 -9.27
CA ALA A 64 5.99 -6.72 -10.05
C ALA A 64 7.42 -7.15 -9.68
N LEU A 65 7.73 -8.42 -9.91
CA LEU A 65 9.05 -8.99 -9.60
C LEU A 65 10.16 -8.17 -10.30
N GLY A 66 11.14 -7.73 -9.52
CA GLY A 66 12.25 -6.89 -9.98
C GLY A 66 11.99 -5.39 -10.06
N SER A 67 10.84 -4.94 -9.56
CA SER A 67 10.63 -3.52 -9.23
C SER A 67 10.82 -3.30 -7.73
N ASP A 68 11.30 -2.11 -7.37
CA ASP A 68 11.44 -1.71 -5.97
C ASP A 68 10.15 -1.01 -5.47
N PRO A 69 9.66 -1.31 -4.26
CA PRO A 69 8.53 -0.60 -3.69
C PRO A 69 8.92 0.84 -3.31
N PRO A 70 7.95 1.77 -3.14
CA PRO A 70 8.25 3.09 -2.62
C PRO A 70 8.78 3.01 -1.19
N THR A 71 9.69 3.93 -0.86
CA THR A 71 10.07 4.23 0.52
C THR A 71 8.91 4.86 1.30
N ARG A 72 8.97 4.84 2.64
CA ARG A 72 7.97 5.49 3.50
C ARG A 72 7.90 6.99 3.21
N GLU A 73 9.04 7.60 2.92
CA GLU A 73 9.19 9.02 2.58
C GLU A 73 8.53 9.35 1.23
N GLN A 74 8.69 8.49 0.21
CA GLN A 74 8.01 8.65 -1.08
C GLN A 74 6.49 8.51 -0.92
N CYS A 75 6.03 7.54 -0.14
CA CYS A 75 4.61 7.38 0.19
C CYS A 75 4.05 8.63 0.88
N LEU A 76 4.76 9.12 1.90
CA LEU A 76 4.39 10.32 2.66
C LEU A 76 4.36 11.56 1.77
N SER A 77 5.40 11.78 0.97
CA SER A 77 5.49 12.91 0.03
C SER A 77 4.31 12.93 -0.94
N ALA A 78 3.93 11.76 -1.47
CA ALA A 78 2.78 11.64 -2.36
C ALA A 78 1.45 11.87 -1.63
N PHE A 79 1.34 11.45 -0.37
CA PHE A 79 0.15 11.62 0.45
C PHE A 79 -0.09 13.08 0.84
N VAL A 80 0.98 13.81 1.21
CA VAL A 80 0.91 15.22 1.63
C VAL A 80 0.93 16.21 0.46
N ALA A 81 1.04 15.74 -0.77
CA ALA A 81 1.01 16.60 -1.95
C ALA A 81 -0.28 17.43 -2.00
N VAL A 82 -0.13 18.76 -2.09
CA VAL A 82 -1.26 19.70 -2.09
C VAL A 82 -1.66 20.06 -3.52
N SER A 83 -2.97 20.18 -3.76
CA SER A 83 -3.49 20.80 -4.98
C SER A 83 -3.84 22.26 -4.74
N ASN A 84 -3.51 23.12 -5.71
CA ASN A 84 -3.70 24.58 -5.64
C ASN A 84 -5.14 25.04 -5.34
N LYS A 85 -6.15 24.19 -5.53
CA LYS A 85 -7.57 24.58 -5.42
C LYS A 85 -8.12 24.55 -4.00
N SER A 86 -7.73 23.56 -3.18
CA SER A 86 -8.39 23.29 -1.89
C SER A 86 -7.48 23.40 -0.68
N GLN A 87 -6.15 23.50 -0.88
CA GLN A 87 -5.12 23.37 0.18
C GLN A 87 -5.13 22.05 0.97
N LEU A 88 -6.17 21.22 0.82
CA LEU A 88 -6.19 19.84 1.27
C LEU A 88 -5.10 19.02 0.54
N THR A 89 -4.40 18.19 1.29
CA THR A 89 -3.45 17.21 0.75
C THR A 89 -4.19 16.13 -0.07
N ALA A 90 -3.47 15.39 -0.91
CA ALA A 90 -4.02 14.26 -1.66
C ALA A 90 -4.69 13.25 -0.73
N GLY A 91 -4.03 12.93 0.38
CA GLY A 91 -4.53 12.11 1.48
C GLY A 91 -5.83 12.64 2.08
N ALA A 92 -5.83 13.89 2.52
CA ALA A 92 -7.01 14.52 3.12
C ALA A 92 -8.21 14.58 2.17
N ARG A 93 -7.96 14.87 0.89
CA ARG A 93 -9.02 14.86 -0.15
C ARG A 93 -9.61 13.47 -0.36
N ALA A 94 -8.76 12.45 -0.38
CA ALA A 94 -9.24 11.07 -0.49
C ALA A 94 -10.03 10.70 0.76
N TRP A 95 -9.54 11.06 1.95
CA TRP A 95 -10.21 10.72 3.20
C TRP A 95 -11.60 11.34 3.28
N SER A 96 -11.74 12.62 2.94
CA SER A 96 -13.04 13.29 2.87
C SER A 96 -14.03 12.61 1.91
N LYS A 97 -13.54 11.88 0.90
CA LYS A 97 -14.35 11.10 -0.04
C LYS A 97 -14.63 9.66 0.42
N HIS A 98 -13.76 9.05 1.23
CA HIS A 98 -13.89 7.65 1.63
C HIS A 98 -14.44 7.47 3.06
N ALA A 99 -14.41 8.51 3.91
CA ALA A 99 -14.89 8.42 5.29
C ALA A 99 -16.37 7.97 5.36
N HIS A 100 -17.25 8.49 4.50
CA HIS A 100 -18.65 8.05 4.44
C HIS A 100 -18.85 6.62 3.89
N ARG A 101 -17.82 6.03 3.27
CA ARG A 101 -17.85 4.64 2.75
C ARG A 101 -17.35 3.64 3.78
N SER A 102 -16.87 4.14 4.93
CA SER A 102 -16.14 3.35 5.91
C SER A 102 -17.04 2.56 6.86
N PHE A 103 -18.36 2.64 6.71
CA PHE A 103 -19.30 1.99 7.61
C PHE A 103 -19.34 0.48 7.34
N ALA A 104 -18.95 -0.30 8.35
CA ALA A 104 -18.93 -1.74 8.32
C ALA A 104 -20.23 -2.30 8.92
N ASP A 105 -21.01 -3.03 8.12
CA ASP A 105 -21.25 -4.47 8.31
C ASP A 105 -22.37 -4.92 7.32
N PRO A 106 -22.10 -5.79 6.33
CA PRO A 106 -23.14 -6.39 5.50
C PRO A 106 -24.12 -7.28 6.28
N GLN A 107 -23.73 -7.80 7.46
CA GLN A 107 -24.60 -8.58 8.36
C GLN A 107 -25.36 -7.72 9.37
N ALA A 108 -24.91 -6.49 9.67
CA ALA A 108 -25.71 -5.54 10.41
C ALA A 108 -26.67 -4.89 9.41
N GLY A 109 -27.91 -5.37 9.41
CA GLY A 109 -28.98 -4.78 8.59
C GLY A 109 -28.90 -3.25 8.56
N ALA A 110 -29.16 -2.67 7.38
CA ALA A 110 -28.97 -1.26 7.03
C ALA A 110 -29.54 -0.24 8.03
N ASP A 111 -30.42 -0.69 8.94
CA ASP A 111 -31.07 0.11 9.97
C ASP A 111 -30.25 0.30 11.26
N LYS A 112 -29.16 -0.46 11.52
CA LYS A 112 -28.38 -0.34 12.77
C LYS A 112 -27.17 0.60 12.71
N CYS A 113 -26.77 1.06 11.52
CA CYS A 113 -25.56 1.89 11.35
C CYS A 113 -25.84 3.41 11.27
N ARG A 114 -27.10 3.85 11.41
CA ARG A 114 -27.47 5.29 11.39
C ARG A 114 -27.47 5.94 12.77
N GLY A 115 -26.46 5.64 13.58
CA GLY A 115 -26.17 6.42 14.79
C GLY A 115 -24.92 7.26 14.56
N ASP A 116 -24.94 8.55 14.93
CA ASP A 116 -23.83 9.52 14.83
C ASP A 116 -22.52 9.12 15.55
N ASN A 117 -22.47 7.89 16.09
CA ASN A 117 -21.42 7.41 16.97
C ASN A 117 -20.66 6.15 16.52
N VAL A 118 -21.03 5.51 15.40
CA VAL A 118 -20.23 4.39 14.87
C VAL A 118 -19.24 4.92 13.83
N ALA A 119 -17.98 5.04 14.24
CA ALA A 119 -16.90 5.40 13.33
C ALA A 119 -16.58 4.21 12.41
N GLY A 120 -16.51 4.46 11.11
CA GLY A 120 -16.06 3.46 10.14
C GLY A 120 -14.55 3.17 10.23
N TRP A 121 -14.03 2.31 9.36
CA TRP A 121 -12.58 2.00 9.28
C TRP A 121 -11.67 3.24 9.25
N TRP A 122 -12.08 4.29 8.52
CA TRP A 122 -11.34 5.55 8.42
C TRP A 122 -11.81 6.64 9.39
N GLY A 123 -12.59 6.29 10.40
CA GLY A 123 -13.12 7.23 11.38
C GLY A 123 -14.38 7.97 10.91
N LYS A 124 -14.73 9.05 11.64
CA LYS A 124 -15.86 9.92 11.30
C LYS A 124 -15.50 10.86 10.14
N GLN A 125 -16.52 11.36 9.44
CA GLN A 125 -16.34 12.34 8.37
C GLN A 125 -15.49 13.53 8.85
N PRO A 126 -14.44 13.93 8.11
CA PRO A 126 -13.64 15.09 8.49
C PRO A 126 -14.45 16.37 8.47
N THR A 127 -14.37 17.12 9.57
CA THR A 127 -14.95 18.46 9.72
C THR A 127 -13.93 19.40 10.36
N GLY A 128 -14.10 20.71 10.10
CA GLY A 128 -13.25 21.77 10.64
C GLY A 128 -12.29 22.40 9.61
N PRO A 129 -11.30 23.18 10.07
CA PRO A 129 -10.36 23.89 9.20
C PRO A 129 -9.50 22.94 8.35
N VAL A 130 -9.09 23.39 7.16
CA VAL A 130 -8.26 22.61 6.22
C VAL A 130 -6.99 22.06 6.87
N ALA A 131 -6.29 22.87 7.68
CA ALA A 131 -5.09 22.44 8.41
C ALA A 131 -5.38 21.26 9.35
N GLY A 132 -6.46 21.33 10.13
CA GLY A 132 -6.85 20.25 11.04
C GLY A 132 -7.33 19.00 10.32
N ILE A 133 -7.94 19.14 9.14
CA ILE A 133 -8.28 17.97 8.29
C ILE A 133 -7.00 17.31 7.76
N ASN A 134 -6.03 18.10 7.29
CA ASN A 134 -4.75 17.59 6.80
C ASN A 134 -3.96 16.85 7.90
N GLU A 135 -3.91 17.41 9.11
CA GLU A 135 -3.24 16.79 10.26
C GLU A 135 -3.88 15.45 10.66
N LYS A 136 -5.21 15.41 10.76
CA LYS A 136 -5.93 14.16 11.06
C LYS A 136 -5.75 13.10 9.97
N ALA A 137 -5.73 13.52 8.70
CA ALA A 137 -5.48 12.61 7.58
C ALA A 137 -4.07 12.01 7.65
N LEU A 138 -3.07 12.82 8.03
CA LEU A 138 -1.69 12.35 8.22
C LEU A 138 -1.63 11.30 9.33
N HIS A 139 -2.24 11.57 10.49
CA HIS A 139 -2.27 10.61 11.60
C HIS A 139 -2.93 9.27 11.21
N LEU A 140 -4.02 9.32 10.43
CA LEU A 140 -4.64 8.10 9.88
C LEU A 140 -3.69 7.32 8.97
N SER A 141 -2.93 8.02 8.12
CA SER A 141 -1.96 7.38 7.23
C SER A 141 -0.82 6.73 8.00
N GLU A 142 -0.29 7.39 9.03
CA GLU A 142 0.77 6.84 9.88
C GLU A 142 0.28 5.59 10.60
N LYS A 143 -0.91 5.68 11.23
CA LYS A 143 -1.54 4.53 11.88
C LYS A 143 -1.68 3.34 10.91
N ALA A 144 -2.17 3.57 9.69
CA ALA A 144 -2.35 2.50 8.72
C ALA A 144 -1.00 1.93 8.20
N MET A 145 0.03 2.76 8.03
CA MET A 145 1.38 2.31 7.63
C MET A 145 2.04 1.49 8.73
N ASP A 146 1.91 1.91 9.99
CA ASP A 146 2.56 1.26 11.14
C ASP A 146 1.88 -0.06 11.51
N ASN A 147 0.58 -0.20 11.22
CA ASN A 147 -0.18 -1.43 11.41
C ASN A 147 -0.33 -2.27 10.12
N ALA A 148 0.41 -1.94 9.05
CA ALA A 148 0.31 -2.64 7.78
C ALA A 148 0.85 -4.09 7.92
N THR A 149 -0.04 -5.06 7.73
CA THR A 149 0.28 -6.49 7.73
C THR A 149 0.36 -7.07 6.32
N TRP A 150 -0.06 -6.29 5.33
CA TRP A 150 -0.01 -6.69 3.93
C TRP A 150 0.50 -5.53 3.08
N ARG A 151 1.57 -5.78 2.34
CA ARG A 151 2.11 -4.87 1.34
C ARG A 151 2.17 -5.60 0.03
N ASN A 152 1.70 -5.00 -1.05
CA ASN A 152 1.74 -5.63 -2.37
C ASN A 152 2.25 -4.63 -3.42
N LEU A 153 3.11 -5.10 -4.30
CA LEU A 153 3.61 -4.37 -5.46
C LEU A 153 3.26 -5.17 -6.72
N HIS A 154 2.38 -4.64 -7.55
CA HIS A 154 1.85 -5.38 -8.70
C HIS A 154 1.61 -4.46 -9.90
N TRP A 155 1.54 -5.08 -11.08
CA TRP A 155 1.22 -4.39 -12.32
C TRP A 155 -0.29 -4.42 -12.58
N LEU A 156 -0.82 -3.26 -12.92
CA LEU A 156 -2.07 -3.13 -13.66
C LEU A 156 -1.80 -3.02 -15.16
N PRO A 157 -2.81 -3.26 -16.02
CA PRO A 157 -2.69 -3.01 -17.46
C PRO A 157 -2.15 -1.60 -17.77
N HIS A 158 -1.52 -1.46 -18.94
CA HIS A 158 -0.91 -0.21 -19.42
C HIS A 158 0.30 0.26 -18.59
N GLN A 159 1.06 -0.68 -18.01
CA GLN A 159 2.30 -0.39 -17.29
C GLN A 159 2.09 0.56 -16.10
N VAL A 160 0.98 0.39 -15.38
CA VAL A 160 0.75 1.11 -14.13
C VAL A 160 1.23 0.23 -12.99
N LEU A 161 2.34 0.62 -12.38
CA LEU A 161 2.87 -0.04 -11.19
C LEU A 161 2.09 0.46 -9.98
N VAL A 162 1.58 -0.47 -9.16
CA VAL A 162 0.76 -0.17 -7.99
C VAL A 162 1.41 -0.71 -6.74
N TYR A 163 1.53 0.16 -5.75
CA TYR A 163 1.89 -0.21 -4.39
C TYR A 163 0.68 -0.05 -3.48
N GLU A 164 0.35 -1.12 -2.77
CA GLU A 164 -0.81 -1.18 -1.88
C GLU A 164 -0.37 -1.65 -0.50
N VAL A 165 -0.85 -0.97 0.53
CA VAL A 165 -0.66 -1.37 1.93
C VAL A 165 -2.03 -1.58 2.56
N ARG A 166 -2.20 -2.65 3.32
CA ARG A 166 -3.43 -2.95 4.06
C ARG A 166 -3.08 -3.37 5.48
N VAL A 167 -3.99 -3.05 6.38
CA VAL A 167 -4.02 -3.66 7.71
C VAL A 167 -4.73 -5.02 7.64
N GLU A 168 -4.73 -5.77 8.73
CA GLU A 168 -5.23 -7.14 8.77
C GLU A 168 -6.71 -7.24 8.42
N GLU A 169 -7.51 -6.25 8.84
CA GLU A 169 -8.95 -6.16 8.53
C GLU A 169 -9.25 -5.86 7.05
N GLY A 170 -8.22 -5.59 6.25
CA GLY A 170 -8.33 -5.50 4.80
C GLY A 170 -8.45 -4.11 4.24
N TYR A 171 -8.76 -3.08 5.02
CA TYR A 171 -8.72 -1.70 4.50
C TYR A 171 -7.27 -1.22 4.38
N GLY A 172 -7.03 -0.21 3.54
CA GLY A 172 -5.67 0.21 3.25
C GLY A 172 -5.51 1.47 2.40
N MET A 173 -4.33 1.64 1.84
CA MET A 173 -3.94 2.78 1.03
C MET A 173 -3.21 2.32 -0.23
N ARG A 174 -3.36 3.09 -1.30
CA ARG A 174 -2.78 2.77 -2.61
C ARG A 174 -2.03 3.94 -3.22
N TRP A 175 -0.87 3.64 -3.79
CA TRP A 175 -0.07 4.53 -4.63
C TRP A 175 0.16 3.89 -6.00
N SER A 176 0.46 4.71 -6.99
CA SER A 176 0.80 4.23 -8.33
C SER A 176 1.87 5.06 -9.01
N GLN A 177 2.59 4.42 -9.93
CA GLN A 177 3.42 5.04 -10.96
C GLN A 177 2.88 4.65 -12.35
N ASP A 178 2.52 5.64 -13.17
CA ASP A 178 2.21 5.40 -14.60
C ASP A 178 3.54 5.37 -15.38
N ARG A 179 4.02 4.16 -15.70
CA ARG A 179 5.26 3.96 -16.47
C ARG A 179 4.99 3.85 -17.97
N GLY A 180 3.73 3.71 -18.38
CA GLY A 180 3.34 3.66 -19.79
C GLY A 180 3.59 4.98 -20.51
N ARG A 181 3.37 6.11 -19.83
CA ARG A 181 3.65 7.46 -20.37
C ARG A 181 5.12 7.72 -20.70
N ILE A 182 6.05 7.09 -19.98
CA ILE A 182 7.49 7.24 -20.21
C ILE A 182 7.91 6.47 -21.46
N LEU A 183 7.42 5.24 -21.63
CA LEU A 183 7.74 4.40 -22.79
C LEU A 183 7.14 4.96 -24.09
N ALA A 184 5.95 5.56 -24.04
CA ALA A 184 5.33 6.20 -25.20
C ALA A 184 5.93 7.59 -25.53
N GLY A 185 6.52 8.28 -24.54
CA GLY A 185 7.12 9.61 -24.68
C GLY A 185 8.60 9.61 -25.11
N ALA A 186 9.28 8.46 -25.07
CA ALA A 186 10.68 8.32 -25.48
C ALA A 186 10.90 8.35 -27.03
N GLY A 187 9.84 8.60 -27.81
CA GLY A 187 9.91 8.76 -29.27
C GLY A 187 10.26 10.16 -29.76
N GLY A 188 10.72 11.09 -28.91
CA GLY A 188 11.01 12.46 -29.32
C GLY A 188 12.07 13.16 -28.48
N LYS A 189 13.20 13.48 -29.14
CA LYS A 189 14.39 14.24 -28.71
C LYS A 189 15.49 13.44 -28.00
N GLU A 190 16.45 12.98 -28.82
CA GLU A 190 17.83 12.72 -28.42
C GLU A 190 18.38 13.94 -27.67
N GLY A 191 18.95 13.73 -26.48
CA GLY A 191 19.68 14.78 -25.77
C GLY A 191 19.64 14.76 -24.23
N THR A 192 19.11 13.72 -23.57
CA THR A 192 19.19 13.63 -22.10
C THR A 192 19.95 12.39 -21.68
N ALA A 193 21.01 12.59 -20.89
CA ALA A 193 21.90 11.56 -20.37
C ALA A 193 21.16 10.42 -19.64
N PRO A 194 21.73 9.20 -19.57
CA PRO A 194 21.14 8.06 -18.90
C PRO A 194 21.21 8.23 -17.38
N GLY A 195 20.23 8.95 -16.85
CA GLY A 195 19.94 9.07 -15.42
C GLY A 195 18.43 9.04 -15.26
N SER A 196 17.80 7.93 -15.68
CA SER A 196 16.35 7.76 -15.71
C SER A 196 15.78 7.81 -14.30
N GLN A 197 15.35 9.00 -13.86
CA GLN A 197 14.56 9.12 -12.65
C GLN A 197 13.22 8.42 -12.90
N GLU A 198 12.95 7.36 -12.13
CA GLU A 198 11.63 6.73 -12.11
C GLU A 198 10.53 7.78 -11.84
N PRO A 199 9.33 7.63 -12.41
CA PRO A 199 8.25 8.60 -12.20
C PRO A 199 7.93 8.71 -10.71
N PRO A 200 7.52 9.88 -10.20
CA PRO A 200 7.15 10.01 -8.80
C PRO A 200 5.92 9.15 -8.49
N TRP A 201 5.89 8.58 -7.29
CA TRP A 201 4.71 7.91 -6.77
C TRP A 201 3.57 8.90 -6.56
N VAL A 202 2.36 8.48 -6.92
CA VAL A 202 1.14 9.28 -6.74
C VAL A 202 0.20 8.55 -5.80
N PHE A 203 -0.25 9.21 -4.74
CA PHE A 203 -1.28 8.66 -3.86
C PHE A 203 -2.62 8.60 -4.60
N ARG A 204 -3.23 7.42 -4.63
CA ARG A 204 -4.47 7.17 -5.38
C ARG A 204 -5.71 7.19 -4.49
N GLY A 205 -5.57 6.79 -3.24
CA GLY A 205 -6.67 6.85 -2.29
C GLY A 205 -6.59 5.74 -1.25
N PHE A 206 -7.67 5.68 -0.48
CA PHE A 206 -7.93 4.61 0.46
C PHE A 206 -8.58 3.44 -0.26
N VAL A 207 -8.40 2.25 0.30
CA VAL A 207 -8.94 1.00 -0.22
C VAL A 207 -9.80 0.36 0.85
N GLU A 208 -11.00 -0.06 0.48
CA GLU A 208 -11.91 -0.81 1.35
C GLU A 208 -11.47 -2.28 1.49
N PRO A 209 -11.87 -3.00 2.55
CA PRO A 209 -11.63 -4.44 2.68
C PRO A 209 -12.11 -5.22 1.47
N MET A 210 -11.55 -6.39 1.17
CA MET A 210 -12.11 -7.23 0.10
C MET A 210 -13.42 -7.87 0.61
N MET A 211 -14.54 -7.59 -0.08
CA MET A 211 -15.83 -8.21 0.21
C MET A 211 -16.39 -8.91 -1.03
N GLU A 212 -16.92 -10.11 -0.82
CA GLU A 212 -17.70 -10.82 -1.82
C GLU A 212 -18.91 -9.95 -2.19
N ASN A 213 -19.12 -9.69 -3.49
CA ASN A 213 -20.15 -8.80 -4.04
C ASN A 213 -20.03 -7.30 -3.72
N GLY A 214 -18.84 -6.78 -3.35
CA GLY A 214 -18.63 -5.34 -3.13
C GLY A 214 -19.14 -4.45 -4.29
N HIS A 215 -18.91 -4.87 -5.53
CA HIS A 215 -19.43 -4.17 -6.71
C HIS A 215 -20.96 -4.11 -6.75
N GLY A 216 -21.65 -5.14 -6.27
CA GLY A 216 -23.11 -5.22 -6.22
C GLY A 216 -23.75 -4.24 -5.21
N ILE A 217 -23.00 -3.84 -4.18
CA ILE A 217 -23.43 -2.85 -3.18
C ILE A 217 -22.86 -1.45 -3.43
N GLY A 218 -22.37 -1.20 -4.65
CA GLY A 218 -21.93 0.13 -5.08
C GLY A 218 -20.47 0.45 -4.80
N TRP A 219 -19.64 -0.53 -4.41
CA TRP A 219 -18.20 -0.30 -4.30
C TRP A 219 -17.57 -0.18 -5.68
N ARG A 220 -16.75 0.85 -5.85
CA ARG A 220 -15.99 1.13 -7.08
C ARG A 220 -14.51 1.20 -6.69
N HIS A 221 -13.74 0.23 -7.15
CA HIS A 221 -12.29 0.09 -6.92
C HIS A 221 -11.47 1.15 -7.67
#